data_AF-A0A9D8QNX9-F1
#
_entry.id   AF-A0A9D8QNX9-F1
#
_cell.length_a   1.000
_cell.length_b   1.000
_cell.length_c   1.000
_cell.angle_alpha   90.00
_cell.angle_beta   90.00
_cell.angle_gamma   90.00
#
_symmetry.space_group_name_H-M   'P 1'
#
loop_
_entity.id
_entity.type
_entity.pdbx_description
1 polymer ?
#
loop_
_entity_poly.entity_id
_entity_poly.type
_entity_poly.pdbx_seq_one_letter_code
_entity_poly.pdbx_strand_id
1 'polypeptide(L)' 'MKKLVSTLCLLLVACATWAAKAYPGPITVTQSDGSQLVVLAYGDEDYHWFTTTDQVLLAHVGADFFVA' A
#
# COMPACT_ATOMS: atom_id res chain seq x y z
N MET A 1 -26.06 12.93 -28.19
CA MET A 1 -26.15 11.71 -27.34
C MET A 1 -24.80 11.08 -27.08
N LYS A 2 -23.94 10.86 -28.09
CA LYS A 2 -22.57 10.30 -27.95
C LYS A 2 -21.75 10.93 -26.81
N LYS A 3 -21.67 12.27 -26.80
CA LYS A 3 -20.91 13.03 -25.79
C LYS A 3 -21.44 12.82 -24.37
N LEU A 4 -22.77 12.75 -24.20
CA LEU A 4 -23.40 12.56 -22.89
C LEU A 4 -23.14 11.15 -22.35
N VAL A 5 -23.18 10.13 -23.22
CA VAL A 5 -22.78 8.77 -22.86
C VAL A 5 -21.31 8.73 -22.45
N SER A 6 -20.40 9.33 -23.21
CA SER A 6 -18.98 9.39 -22.87
C SER A 6 -18.71 10.12 -21.55
N THR A 7 -19.36 11.26 -21.30
CA THR A 7 -19.24 12.00 -20.03
C THR A 7 -19.75 11.17 -18.86
N LEU A 8 -20.90 10.49 -19.00
CA LEU A 8 -21.44 9.63 -17.96
C LEU A 8 -20.50 8.45 -17.66
N CYS A 9 -19.95 7.80 -18.69
CA CYS A 9 -18.96 6.74 -18.52
C CYS A 9 -17.73 7.22 -17.75
N LEU A 10 -17.20 8.41 -18.06
CA LEU A 10 -16.05 8.99 -17.35
C LEU A 10 -16.35 9.27 -15.88
N LEU A 11 -17.54 9.81 -15.57
CA LEU A 11 -17.95 10.06 -14.18
C LEU A 11 -18.07 8.76 -13.37
N LEU A 12 -18.61 7.70 -13.98
CA LEU A 12 -18.71 6.39 -13.33
C LEU A 12 -17.33 5.78 -13.04
N VAL A 13 -16.38 5.90 -13.96
CA VAL A 13 -15.00 5.44 -13.74
C VAL A 13 -14.33 6.23 -12.62
N ALA A 14 -14.50 7.56 -12.59
CA ALA A 14 -13.93 8.41 -11.54
C ALA A 14 -14.47 8.09 -10.14
N CYS A 15 -15.74 7.67 -10.01
CA CYS A 15 -16.30 7.21 -8.73
C CYS A 15 -15.84 5.81 -8.32
N ALA A 16 -15.39 4.99 -9.27
CA ALA A 16 -14.96 3.61 -9.02
C ALA A 16 -13.46 3.51 -8.67
N THR A 17 -12.67 4.56 -8.90
CA THR A 17 -11.26 4.60 -8.52
C THR A 17 -11.11 5.17 -7.12
N TRP A 18 -10.69 4.35 -6.18
CA TRP A 18 -10.25 4.74 -4.84
C TRP A 18 -8.84 4.23 -4.63
N ALA A 19 -8.01 5.04 -3.96
CA ALA A 19 -6.68 4.65 -3.52
C ALA A 19 -6.44 5.25 -2.14
N ALA A 20 -6.22 4.40 -1.15
CA ALA A 20 -5.80 4.72 0.19
C ALA A 20 -4.27 4.71 0.25
N LYS A 21 -3.68 5.90 0.22
CA LYS A 21 -2.24 6.07 0.37
C LYS A 21 -1.74 5.40 1.66
N ALA A 22 -0.65 4.64 1.57
CA ALA A 22 0.03 4.07 2.71
C ALA A 22 0.43 5.14 3.75
N TYR A 23 0.43 4.75 5.03
CA TYR A 23 0.84 5.63 6.11
C TYR A 23 2.30 6.10 5.90
N PRO A 24 2.58 7.42 5.91
CA PRO A 24 3.88 7.94 5.51
C PRO A 24 4.97 7.87 6.60
N GLY A 25 4.66 7.34 7.78
CA GLY A 25 5.59 7.28 8.91
C GLY A 25 6.10 5.87 9.20
N PRO A 26 7.12 5.76 10.07
CA PRO A 26 7.60 4.47 10.55
C PRO A 26 6.52 3.77 11.39
N ILE A 27 6.39 2.46 11.19
CA ILE A 27 5.47 1.59 11.91
C ILE A 27 6.28 0.54 12.66
N THR A 28 6.09 0.43 13.96
CA THR A 28 6.65 -0.67 14.75
C THR A 28 5.74 -1.87 14.63
N VAL A 29 6.26 -2.96 14.09
CA VAL A 29 5.59 -4.25 13.94
C VAL A 29 6.19 -5.24 14.92
N THR A 30 5.36 -5.92 15.69
CA THR A 30 5.77 -7.10 16.47
C THR A 30 5.68 -8.33 15.58
N GLN A 31 6.81 -8.98 15.34
CA GLN A 31 6.90 -10.22 14.57
C GLN A 31 6.37 -11.41 15.39
N SER A 32 6.11 -12.53 14.72
CA SER A 32 5.59 -13.77 15.32
C SER A 32 6.51 -14.35 16.40
N ASP A 33 7.81 -14.08 16.33
CA ASP A 33 8.79 -14.49 17.34
C ASP A 33 8.87 -13.54 18.55
N GLY A 34 8.05 -12.48 18.54
CA GLY A 34 8.00 -11.46 19.59
C GLY A 34 9.03 -10.34 19.44
N SER A 35 9.90 -10.40 18.42
CA SER A 35 10.80 -9.30 18.10
C SER A 35 10.03 -8.10 17.52
N GLN A 36 10.64 -6.93 17.53
CA GLN A 36 10.06 -5.72 16.95
C GLN A 36 10.88 -5.24 15.76
N LEU A 37 10.20 -4.91 14.67
CA LEU A 37 10.79 -4.35 13.47
C LEU A 37 10.13 -3.00 13.15
N VAL A 38 10.93 -2.00 12.80
CA VAL A 38 10.42 -0.73 12.29
C VAL A 38 10.40 -0.78 10.77
N VAL A 39 9.21 -0.62 10.18
CA VAL A 39 9.01 -0.65 8.73
C VAL A 39 8.47 0.68 8.21
N LEU A 40 8.77 0.98 6.95
CA LEU A 40 8.18 2.05 6.16
C LEU A 40 7.30 1.41 5.09
N ALA A 41 6.07 1.89 4.95
CA ALA A 41 5.13 1.43 3.93
C ALA A 41 5.04 2.46 2.80
N TYR A 42 4.97 1.97 1.57
CA TYR A 42 4.84 2.80 0.37
C TYR A 42 3.70 2.31 -0.51
N GLY A 43 3.22 3.18 -1.39
CA GLY A 43 2.16 2.85 -2.35
C GLY A 43 0.75 3.00 -1.76
N ASP A 44 -0.12 2.06 -2.11
CA ASP A 44 -1.54 2.00 -1.75
C ASP A 44 -2.02 0.54 -1.53
N GLU A 45 -3.32 0.32 -1.35
CA GLU A 45 -3.90 -1.00 -1.10
C GLU A 45 -3.62 -2.03 -2.21
N ASP A 46 -3.46 -1.57 -3.45
CA ASP A 46 -3.28 -2.44 -4.62
C ASP A 46 -1.79 -2.68 -4.91
N TYR A 47 -0.97 -1.64 -4.77
CA TYR A 47 0.45 -1.68 -5.06
C TYR A 47 1.25 -1.11 -3.90
N HIS A 48 1.76 -1.98 -3.03
CA HIS A 48 2.57 -1.59 -1.88
C HIS A 48 3.84 -2.41 -1.75
N TRP A 49 4.81 -1.81 -1.06
CA TRP A 49 6.01 -2.48 -0.62
C TRP A 49 6.46 -1.89 0.72
N PHE A 50 7.36 -2.62 1.37
CA PHE A 50 7.86 -2.26 2.68
C PHE A 50 9.38 -2.22 2.67
N THR A 51 9.94 -1.30 3.44
CA THR A 51 11.38 -1.27 3.70
C THR A 51 11.65 -1.13 5.19
N THR A 52 12.88 -1.42 5.59
CA THR A 52 13.43 -0.89 6.84
C THR A 52 13.72 0.61 6.72
N THR A 53 14.04 1.26 7.84
CA THR A 53 14.41 2.69 7.86
C THR A 53 15.74 3.00 7.16
N ASP A 54 16.59 1.99 6.96
CA ASP A 54 17.82 2.04 6.16
C ASP A 54 17.61 1.54 4.71
N GLN A 55 16.36 1.52 4.23
CA GLN A 55 15.97 1.27 2.85
C GLN A 55 16.21 -0.16 2.33
N VAL A 56 16.28 -1.17 3.21
CA VAL A 56 16.31 -2.58 2.81
C VAL A 56 14.90 -3.03 2.44
N LEU A 57 14.72 -3.62 1.25
CA LEU A 57 13.44 -4.12 0.78
C LEU A 57 13.00 -5.36 1.57
N LEU A 58 11.71 -5.41 1.92
CA LEU A 58 11.13 -6.49 2.72
C LEU A 58 10.03 -7.25 1.97
N ALA A 59 10.05 -8.58 2.08
CA ALA A 59 8.94 -9.46 1.76
C ALA A 59 8.03 -9.62 2.99
N HIS A 60 6.73 -9.44 2.80
CA HIS A 60 5.72 -9.58 3.86
C HIS A 60 5.05 -10.96 3.73
N VAL A 61 5.17 -11.81 4.75
CA VAL A 61 4.59 -13.16 4.79
C VAL A 61 3.87 -13.37 6.11
N GLY A 62 2.54 -13.47 6.06
CA GLY A 62 1.73 -13.59 7.28
C GLY A 62 1.79 -12.31 8.10
N ALA A 63 2.38 -12.38 9.30
CA ALA A 63 2.62 -11.23 10.17
C ALA A 63 4.09 -10.77 10.15
N ASP A 64 4.93 -11.44 9.37
CA ASP A 64 6.39 -11.31 9.45
C ASP A 64 6.97 -10.65 8.20
N PHE A 65 8.14 -10.04 8.39
CA PHE A 65 8.92 -9.38 7.36
C PHE A 65 10.29 -10.02 7.25
N PHE A 66 10.72 -10.28 6.01
CA PHE A 66 12.01 -10.87 5.67
C PHE A 66 12.71 -10.00 4.64
N VAL A 67 14.05 -10.01 4.61
CA VAL A 67 14.79 -9.35 3.53
C VAL A 67 14.46 -10.05 2.21
N ALA A 68 14.07 -9.25 1.20
CA ALA A 68 13.67 -9.72 -0.13
C ALA A 68 14.87 -10.09 -1.01
#